data_AF-A0A8C0H4H2-F1
#
_entry.id   AF-A0A8C0H4H2-F1
#
_cell.length_a   1.000
_cell.length_b   1.000
_cell.length_c   1.000
_cell.angle_alpha   90.00
_cell.angle_beta   90.00
_cell.angle_gamma   90.00
#
_symmetry.space_group_name_H-M   'P 1'
#
loop_
_entity.id
_entity.type
_entity.pdbx_description
1 polymer ?
#
loop_
_entity_poly.entity_id
_entity_poly.type
_entity_poly.pdbx_seq_one_letter_code
_entity_poly.pdbx_strand_id
1 'polypeptide(L)'
;MLPRTRKEIFETLIKGLQRLEYRGYDSAGVAIDGTNNEDKERYIRLIKKSGKVKALDEELYKQDGMDLKADFETHFGIAHTRWATHGVPNAVNSHPQRSDKRNGRYSLYQCAPNFLVPYITAYFAYGLRERKAGACANLLLPI
;
A
#
# COMPACT_ATOMS: atom_id res chain seq x y z
N MET A 1 12.27 8.63 17.22
CA MET A 1 12.29 8.04 15.86
C MET A 1 13.01 9.04 14.96
N LEU A 2 13.72 8.57 13.92
CA LEU A 2 14.38 9.48 12.97
C LEU A 2 13.35 9.95 11.93
N PRO A 3 13.29 11.27 11.63
CA PRO A 3 12.43 11.76 10.57
C PRO A 3 12.83 11.12 9.23
N ARG A 4 11.85 10.84 8.40
CA ARG A 4 12.04 10.28 7.06
C ARG A 4 11.28 11.09 6.04
N THR A 5 11.92 11.28 4.89
CA THR A 5 11.28 11.90 3.74
C THR A 5 10.24 10.95 3.15
N ARG A 6 9.20 11.51 2.53
CA ARG A 6 8.22 10.73 1.75
C ARG A 6 8.89 9.82 0.72
N LYS A 7 9.93 10.32 0.05
CA LYS A 7 10.71 9.55 -0.93
C LYS A 7 11.32 8.30 -0.31
N GLU A 8 12.02 8.41 0.83
CA GLU A 8 12.62 7.25 1.51
C GLU A 8 11.57 6.22 1.95
N ILE A 9 10.41 6.70 2.43
CA ILE A 9 9.29 5.83 2.83
C ILE A 9 8.81 5.03 1.62
N PHE A 10 8.55 5.70 0.49
CA PHE A 10 8.09 5.07 -0.72
C PHE A 10 9.12 4.08 -1.30
N GLU A 11 10.39 4.46 -1.37
CA GLU A 11 11.46 3.56 -1.83
C GLU A 11 11.56 2.29 -0.98
N THR A 12 11.36 2.41 0.34
CA THR A 12 11.32 1.26 1.25
C THR A 12 10.16 0.33 0.92
N LEU A 13 8.97 0.88 0.67
CA LEU A 13 7.78 0.12 0.27
C LEU A 13 7.99 -0.59 -1.08
N ILE A 14 8.51 0.10 -2.08
CA ILE A 14 8.79 -0.46 -3.42
C ILE A 14 9.82 -1.58 -3.32
N LYS A 15 10.92 -1.40 -2.59
CA LYS A 15 11.91 -2.47 -2.34
C LYS A 15 11.27 -3.68 -1.67
N GLY A 16 10.32 -3.46 -0.76
CA GLY A 16 9.50 -4.51 -0.15
C GLY A 16 8.69 -5.29 -1.19
N LEU A 17 8.00 -4.61 -2.10
CA LEU A 17 7.23 -5.23 -3.19
C LEU A 17 8.12 -5.97 -4.19
N GLN A 18 9.29 -5.42 -4.54
CA GLN A 18 10.26 -6.04 -5.44
C GLN A 18 10.69 -7.43 -4.95
N ARG A 19 10.87 -7.60 -3.63
CA ARG A 19 11.19 -8.89 -3.01
C ARG A 19 10.07 -9.92 -3.11
N LEU A 20 8.85 -9.50 -3.47
CA LEU A 20 7.66 -10.34 -3.56
C LEU A 20 7.28 -10.67 -5.01
N GLU A 21 7.93 -10.05 -5.98
CA GLU A 21 7.59 -10.19 -7.40
C GLU A 21 7.70 -11.63 -7.92
N TYR A 22 8.56 -12.44 -7.31
CA TYR A 22 8.76 -13.84 -7.65
C TYR A 22 7.47 -14.68 -7.54
N ARG A 23 6.49 -14.24 -6.75
CA ARG A 23 5.21 -14.93 -6.55
C ARG A 23 4.23 -14.74 -7.71
N GLY A 24 4.48 -13.75 -8.57
CA GLY A 24 3.55 -13.32 -9.60
C GLY A 24 2.42 -12.44 -9.06
N TYR A 25 1.96 -11.49 -9.88
CA TYR A 25 0.91 -10.50 -9.59
C TYR A 25 0.49 -9.80 -10.89
N ASP A 26 -0.72 -9.25 -10.94
CA ASP A 26 -1.23 -8.46 -12.08
C ASP A 26 -1.23 -6.95 -11.80
N SER A 27 -1.22 -6.55 -10.53
CA SER A 27 -1.28 -5.14 -10.14
C SER A 27 -0.69 -4.89 -8.76
N ALA A 28 -0.31 -3.65 -8.49
CA ALA A 28 0.26 -3.25 -7.21
C ALA A 28 -0.18 -1.84 -6.82
N GLY A 29 -0.07 -1.54 -5.54
CA GLY A 29 -0.32 -0.20 -5.03
C GLY A 29 0.26 0.04 -3.65
N VAL A 30 0.32 1.31 -3.28
CA VAL A 30 0.73 1.77 -1.96
C VAL A 30 -0.25 2.78 -1.38
N ALA A 31 -0.29 2.85 -0.05
CA ALA A 31 -0.92 3.89 0.73
C ALA A 31 0.17 4.55 1.60
N ILE A 32 0.32 5.86 1.50
CA ILE A 32 1.29 6.64 2.28
C ILE A 32 0.66 7.90 2.84
N ASP A 33 1.20 8.43 3.93
CA ASP A 33 0.73 9.68 4.51
C ASP A 33 0.86 10.86 3.52
N GLY A 34 -0.22 11.63 3.46
CA GLY A 34 -0.30 12.91 2.79
C GLY A 34 0.18 14.07 3.65
N THR A 35 0.52 15.19 3.04
CA THR A 35 0.82 16.46 3.74
C THR A 35 -0.30 17.45 3.46
N ASN A 36 -1.11 17.82 4.46
CA ASN A 36 -1.95 19.01 4.35
C ASN A 36 -1.35 20.02 5.32
N ASN A 37 -0.87 21.14 4.78
CA ASN A 37 -0.28 22.19 5.61
C ASN A 37 -1.34 22.98 6.39
N GLU A 38 -2.63 22.78 6.09
CA GLU A 38 -3.71 23.63 6.60
C GLU A 38 -4.75 22.88 7.45
N ASP A 39 -4.86 21.55 7.33
CA ASP A 39 -5.85 20.76 8.08
C ASP A 39 -5.19 19.73 8.99
N LYS A 40 -5.65 19.66 10.24
CA LYS A 40 -5.29 18.64 11.25
C LYS A 40 -5.73 17.22 10.86
N GLU A 41 -6.36 17.03 9.71
CA GLU A 41 -6.76 15.72 9.22
C GLU A 41 -5.61 15.06 8.45
N ARG A 42 -5.12 13.94 8.99
CA ARG A 42 -4.20 13.06 8.26
C ARG A 42 -4.93 12.47 7.06
N TYR A 43 -4.66 13.01 5.88
CA TYR A 43 -5.06 12.36 4.63
C TYR A 43 -3.98 11.37 4.20
N ILE A 44 -4.39 10.32 3.50
CA ILE A 44 -3.49 9.30 2.97
C ILE A 44 -3.63 9.32 1.45
N ARG A 45 -2.49 9.27 0.76
CA ARG A 45 -2.42 9.15 -0.69
C ARG A 45 -2.33 7.70 -1.09
N LEU A 46 -3.17 7.32 -2.05
CA LEU A 46 -3.16 6.01 -2.69
C LEU A 46 -2.55 6.14 -4.08
N ILE A 47 -1.53 5.33 -4.35
CA ILE A 47 -0.94 5.24 -5.68
C ILE A 47 -1.09 3.79 -6.11
N LYS A 48 -1.74 3.57 -7.25
CA LYS A 48 -2.12 2.24 -7.71
C LYS A 48 -1.87 2.10 -9.20
N LYS A 49 -1.33 0.96 -9.61
CA LYS A 49 -1.03 0.69 -11.02
C LYS A 49 -1.26 -0.78 -11.35
N SER A 50 -1.88 -1.02 -12.51
CA SER A 50 -1.87 -2.33 -13.15
C SER A 50 -0.51 -2.60 -13.79
N GLY A 51 -0.07 -3.84 -13.75
CA GLY A 51 1.24 -4.26 -14.26
C GLY A 51 2.28 -4.39 -13.15
N LYS A 52 3.54 -4.24 -13.53
CA LYS A 52 4.69 -4.50 -12.66
C LYS A 52 4.92 -3.39 -11.63
N VAL A 53 5.58 -3.71 -10.52
CA VAL A 53 6.00 -2.76 -9.47
C VAL A 53 6.83 -1.61 -10.06
N LYS A 54 7.62 -1.88 -11.11
CA LYS A 54 8.32 -0.81 -11.86
C LYS A 54 7.37 0.26 -12.40
N ALA A 55 6.21 -0.12 -12.92
CA ALA A 55 5.22 0.85 -13.40
C ALA A 55 4.59 1.65 -12.26
N LEU A 56 4.48 1.07 -11.06
CA LEU A 56 4.04 1.78 -9.85
C LEU A 56 5.11 2.76 -9.35
N ASP A 57 6.39 2.38 -9.42
CA ASP A 57 7.52 3.25 -9.07
C ASP A 57 7.59 4.47 -9.99
N GLU A 58 7.45 4.27 -11.30
CA GLU A 58 7.36 5.36 -12.28
C GLU A 58 6.13 6.24 -12.09
N GLU A 59 5.02 5.69 -11.61
CA GLU A 59 3.78 6.42 -11.36
C GLU A 59 3.95 7.44 -10.23
N LEU A 60 4.80 7.16 -9.22
CA LEU A 60 5.08 8.09 -8.13
C LEU A 60 5.51 9.47 -8.64
N TYR A 61 6.44 9.48 -9.60
CA TYR A 61 7.05 10.70 -10.12
C TYR A 61 6.12 11.50 -11.04
N LYS A 62 4.96 10.93 -11.40
CA LYS A 62 3.92 11.58 -12.21
C LYS A 62 2.80 12.18 -11.36
N GLN A 63 2.83 12.01 -10.05
CA GLN A 63 1.78 12.51 -9.17
C GLN A 63 1.94 14.00 -8.89
N ASP A 64 1.06 14.80 -9.48
CA ASP A 64 1.02 16.25 -9.23
C ASP A 64 0.67 16.57 -7.77
N GLY A 65 1.34 17.60 -7.23
CA GLY A 65 1.13 18.06 -5.86
C GLY A 65 1.61 17.10 -4.77
N MET A 66 2.47 16.12 -5.10
CA MET A 66 3.14 15.28 -4.11
C MET A 66 4.53 15.84 -3.77
N ASP A 67 4.68 16.39 -2.57
CA ASP A 67 5.99 16.82 -2.09
C ASP A 67 6.83 15.62 -1.61
N LEU A 68 7.76 15.16 -2.45
CA LEU A 68 8.65 14.04 -2.12
C LEU A 68 9.65 14.36 -0.99
N LYS A 69 9.88 15.65 -0.71
CA LYS A 69 10.80 16.12 0.34
C LYS A 69 10.11 16.35 1.68
N ALA A 70 8.79 16.17 1.76
CA ALA A 70 8.07 16.28 3.02
C ALA A 70 8.61 15.26 4.03
N ASP A 71 8.96 15.75 5.22
CA ASP A 71 9.51 14.96 6.31
C ASP A 71 8.45 14.56 7.33
N PHE A 72 8.53 13.31 7.79
CA PHE A 72 7.60 12.73 8.75
C PHE A 72 8.35 12.16 9.95
N GLU A 73 8.11 12.71 11.14
CA GLU A 73 8.59 12.14 12.41
C GLU A 73 7.94 10.79 12.70
N THR A 74 6.65 10.67 12.36
CA THR A 74 5.87 9.44 12.43
C THR A 74 5.17 9.25 11.10
N HIS A 75 5.38 8.10 10.47
CA HIS A 75 4.77 7.75 9.20
C HIS A 75 4.16 6.34 9.23
N PHE A 76 3.20 6.15 8.36
CA PHE A 76 2.60 4.86 8.05
C PHE A 76 2.56 4.64 6.53
N GLY A 77 2.99 3.45 6.13
CA GLY A 77 2.99 3.01 4.75
C GLY A 77 2.45 1.60 4.61
N ILE A 78 1.54 1.38 3.66
CA ILE A 78 1.09 0.06 3.23
C ILE A 78 1.49 -0.11 1.77
N ALA A 79 2.01 -1.28 1.41
CA ALA A 79 2.21 -1.67 0.03
C ALA A 79 1.61 -3.05 -0.22
N HIS A 80 1.06 -3.27 -1.42
CA HIS A 80 0.39 -4.52 -1.75
C HIS A 80 0.57 -4.91 -3.22
N THR A 81 0.85 -6.20 -3.46
CA THR A 81 0.74 -6.85 -4.78
C THR A 81 -0.53 -7.68 -4.83
N ARG A 82 -1.33 -7.54 -5.89
CA ARG A 82 -2.60 -8.25 -6.08
C ARG A 82 -2.48 -9.30 -7.18
N TRP A 83 -3.13 -10.44 -6.95
CA TRP A 83 -3.46 -11.44 -7.97
C TRP A 83 -4.98 -11.47 -8.19
N ALA A 84 -5.43 -11.16 -9.40
CA ALA A 84 -6.82 -10.95 -9.75
C ALA A 84 -7.55 -12.30 -9.82
N THR A 85 -8.46 -12.50 -8.87
CA THR A 85 -9.43 -13.61 -8.90
C THR A 85 -10.81 -13.14 -9.33
N HIS A 86 -11.13 -11.87 -9.12
CA HIS A 86 -12.38 -11.22 -9.53
C HIS A 86 -12.08 -9.82 -10.05
N GLY A 87 -12.70 -9.46 -11.18
CA GLY A 87 -12.54 -8.16 -11.82
C GLY A 87 -11.19 -8.00 -12.53
N VAL A 88 -11.22 -7.25 -13.64
CA VAL A 88 -10.05 -7.06 -14.51
C VAL A 88 -8.91 -6.32 -13.77
N PRO A 89 -7.63 -6.63 -14.08
CA PRO A 89 -6.50 -5.86 -13.59
C PRO A 89 -6.58 -4.40 -14.03
N ASN A 90 -6.81 -3.49 -13.07
CA ASN A 90 -6.82 -2.06 -13.30
C ASN A 90 -6.48 -1.31 -11.99
N ALA A 91 -6.22 -0.01 -12.08
CA ALA A 91 -5.86 0.81 -10.92
C ALA A 91 -6.97 0.85 -9.84
N VAL A 92 -8.24 0.79 -10.24
CA VAL A 92 -9.39 0.82 -9.31
C VAL A 92 -9.42 -0.44 -8.44
N ASN A 93 -9.28 -1.61 -9.05
CA ASN A 93 -9.32 -2.92 -8.42
C ASN A 93 -8.02 -3.27 -7.69
N SER A 94 -6.93 -2.58 -8.00
CA SER A 94 -5.66 -2.70 -7.27
C SER A 94 -5.83 -2.35 -5.80
N HIS A 95 -5.09 -3.04 -4.92
CA HIS A 95 -5.02 -2.74 -3.49
C HIS A 95 -3.90 -1.72 -3.21
N PRO A 96 -3.93 -0.99 -2.08
CA PRO A 96 -4.95 -1.02 -1.02
C PRO A 96 -6.32 -0.44 -1.42
N GLN A 97 -7.40 -0.96 -0.84
CA GLN A 97 -8.75 -0.42 -1.03
C GLN A 97 -9.09 0.55 0.11
N ARG A 98 -9.89 1.57 -0.21
CA ARG A 98 -10.36 2.57 0.77
C ARG A 98 -11.83 2.34 1.04
N SER A 99 -12.24 2.38 2.31
CA SER A 99 -13.65 2.17 2.68
C SER A 99 -14.57 3.31 2.26
N ASP A 100 -14.06 4.55 2.25
CA ASP A 100 -14.81 5.76 1.89
C ASP A 100 -13.87 6.76 1.22
N LYS A 101 -14.36 7.60 0.31
CA LYS A 101 -13.63 8.75 -0.26
C LYS A 101 -13.12 9.74 0.81
N ARG A 102 -13.74 9.79 2.01
CA ARG A 102 -13.37 10.73 3.08
C ARG A 102 -12.63 10.09 4.27
N ASN A 103 -12.87 8.82 4.60
CA ASN A 103 -12.26 8.22 5.80
C ASN A 103 -10.88 7.60 5.55
N GLY A 104 -9.98 7.72 6.52
CA GLY A 104 -8.65 7.10 6.54
C GLY A 104 -8.63 5.60 6.88
N ARG A 105 -9.77 4.91 6.79
CA ARG A 105 -9.84 3.46 6.99
C ARG A 105 -9.58 2.74 5.66
N TYR A 106 -8.51 1.95 5.64
CA TYR A 106 -8.08 1.15 4.51
C TYR A 106 -8.36 -0.32 4.80
N SER A 107 -8.81 -1.02 3.79
CA SER A 107 -9.06 -2.45 3.88
C SER A 107 -8.16 -3.22 2.93
N LEU A 108 -7.66 -4.35 3.42
CA LEU A 108 -6.92 -5.34 2.64
C LEU A 108 -7.82 -6.49 2.19
N TYR A 109 -9.15 -6.34 2.28
CA TYR A 109 -10.07 -7.42 1.96
C TYR A 109 -10.02 -7.79 0.48
N GLN A 110 -9.53 -8.98 0.17
CA GLN A 110 -9.88 -9.67 -1.06
C GLN A 110 -10.95 -10.71 -0.73
N CYS A 111 -12.11 -10.61 -1.39
CA CYS A 111 -13.17 -11.61 -1.29
C CYS A 111 -12.78 -12.83 -2.13
N ALA A 112 -12.67 -14.01 -1.49
CA ALA A 112 -12.63 -15.30 -2.16
C ALA A 112 -13.40 -16.30 -1.28
N PRO A 113 -14.53 -16.87 -1.75
CA PRO A 113 -15.37 -17.70 -0.88
C PRO A 113 -14.77 -19.05 -0.53
N ASN A 114 -13.87 -19.65 -1.31
CA ASN A 114 -13.53 -21.09 -1.14
C ASN A 114 -12.17 -21.51 -1.71
N PHE A 115 -11.12 -20.71 -1.61
CA PHE A 115 -9.77 -21.20 -1.90
C PHE A 115 -8.77 -20.55 -0.94
N LEU A 116 -8.01 -21.38 -0.23
CA LEU A 116 -6.77 -20.97 0.43
C LEU A 116 -5.81 -20.47 -0.65
N VAL A 117 -5.87 -19.17 -0.96
CA VAL A 117 -4.87 -18.50 -1.81
C VAL A 117 -3.88 -17.81 -0.88
N PRO A 118 -2.70 -18.40 -0.58
CA PRO A 118 -1.75 -17.85 0.40
C PRO A 118 -0.99 -16.60 -0.09
N TYR A 119 -1.47 -15.89 -1.11
CA TYR A 119 -0.66 -14.95 -1.91
C TYR A 119 -1.03 -13.47 -1.75
N ILE A 120 -1.75 -13.09 -0.70
CA ILE A 120 -1.94 -11.69 -0.32
C ILE A 120 -0.71 -11.28 0.49
N THR A 121 0.18 -10.47 -0.09
CA THR A 121 1.35 -9.97 0.65
C THR A 121 1.27 -8.46 0.79
N ALA A 122 0.97 -8.03 2.01
CA ALA A 122 1.04 -6.64 2.43
C ALA A 122 2.39 -6.37 3.09
N TYR A 123 3.07 -5.31 2.67
CA TYR A 123 4.23 -4.79 3.38
C TYR A 123 3.82 -3.57 4.18
N PHE A 124 4.10 -3.57 5.48
CA PHE A 124 3.79 -2.48 6.39
C PHE A 124 5.08 -1.80 6.83
N ALA A 125 5.18 -0.50 6.57
CA ALA A 125 6.20 0.35 7.15
C ALA A 125 5.55 1.17 8.28
N TYR A 126 5.83 0.78 9.52
CA TYR A 126 5.59 1.59 10.72
C TYR A 126 6.95 1.96 11.30
N GLY A 127 7.27 3.26 11.39
CA GLY A 127 8.33 3.81 12.25
C GLY A 127 9.56 2.91 12.47
N LEU A 128 10.06 2.30 11.38
CA LEU A 128 11.11 1.28 11.30
C LEU A 128 11.14 0.20 12.42
N ARG A 129 10.30 -0.84 12.26
CA ARG A 129 10.70 -2.23 12.55
C ARG A 129 10.21 -3.09 11.39
N GLU A 130 11.12 -3.57 10.53
CA GLU A 130 10.77 -4.54 9.49
C GLU A 130 10.12 -5.75 10.16
N ARG A 131 8.79 -5.85 10.06
CA ARG A 131 8.08 -7.10 10.31
C ARG A 131 7.68 -7.61 8.95
N LYS A 132 8.32 -8.69 8.49
CA LYS A 132 7.71 -9.55 7.48
C LYS A 132 6.29 -9.80 7.95
N ALA A 133 5.29 -9.40 7.17
CA ALA A 133 3.93 -9.82 7.42
C ALA A 133 3.95 -11.36 7.33
N GLY A 134 3.96 -12.02 8.50
CA GLY A 134 3.55 -13.40 8.58
C GLY A 134 2.15 -13.47 7.98
N ALA A 135 1.95 -14.47 7.12
CA ALA A 135 0.67 -14.74 6.49
C ALA A 135 -0.48 -14.63 7.50
N CYS A 136 -1.59 -14.04 7.07
CA CYS A 136 -2.87 -14.01 7.76
C CYS A 136 -2.82 -13.50 9.21
N ALA A 137 -3.02 -12.20 9.40
CA ALA A 137 -3.60 -11.72 10.65
C ALA A 137 -5.04 -12.24 10.72
N ASN A 138 -5.19 -13.37 11.42
CA ASN A 138 -6.41 -14.04 11.78
C ASN A 138 -7.25 -13.08 12.64
N LEU A 139 -8.10 -12.26 12.02
CA LEU A 139 -9.17 -11.53 12.70
C LEU A 139 -10.44 -12.38 12.59
N LEU A 140 -10.43 -13.50 13.32
CA LEU A 140 -11.65 -14.11 13.82
C LEU A 140 -12.22 -13.14 14.85
N LEU A 141 -13.19 -12.32 14.45
CA LEU A 141 -14.14 -11.79 15.41
C LEU A 141 -15.02 -12.98 15.84
N PRO A 142 -15.15 -13.26 17.15
CA PRO A 142 -16.08 -14.28 17.61
C PRO A 142 -17.51 -13.83 17.28
N ILE A 143 -18.32 -14.77 16.82
CA ILE A 143 -19.79 -14.71 16.91
C ILE A 143 -20.14 -14.98 18.37
#